data_AF-A0AAN5C7E3-F1
#
_entry.id   AF-A0AAN5C7E3-F1
#
_cell.length_a   1.000
_cell.length_b   1.000
_cell.length_c   1.000
_cell.angle_alpha   90.00
_cell.angle_beta   90.00
_cell.angle_gamma   90.00
#
_symmetry.space_group_name_H-M   'P 1'
#
loop_
_entity.id
_entity.type
_entity.pdbx_description
1 polymer ?
#
loop_
_entity_poly.entity_id
_entity_poly.type
_entity_poly.pdbx_seq_one_letter_code
_entity_poly.pdbx_strand_id
1 'polypeptide(L)'
;MHRLNGHGAIGRLPELTADRPAFQFSSNVDLPQSKGGNMWGTFKMERENGQTFDVTLPVSQPSGFVSADRLSPSSPSTPPPP
;
A
#
# COMPACT_ATOMS: atom_id res chain seq x y z
N MET A 1 18.08 -2.94 4.44
CA MET A 1 16.91 -3.52 3.74
C MET A 1 15.78 -3.62 4.74
N HIS A 2 14.64 -2.97 4.50
CA HIS A 2 13.47 -3.10 5.38
C HIS A 2 12.61 -4.26 4.87
N ARG A 3 12.22 -5.17 5.76
CA ARG A 3 11.37 -6.33 5.46
C ARG A 3 10.16 -6.31 6.38
N LEU A 4 8.97 -6.44 5.80
CA LEU A 4 7.72 -6.58 6.53
C LEU A 4 7.21 -8.01 6.37
N ASN A 5 6.83 -8.64 7.47
CA ASN A 5 6.07 -9.89 7.49
C ASN A 5 4.78 -9.61 8.27
N GLY A 6 3.64 -10.11 7.81
CA GLY A 6 2.35 -9.87 8.45
C GLY A 6 1.33 -10.97 8.14
N HIS A 7 0.28 -11.02 8.95
CA HIS A 7 -0.85 -11.92 8.74
C HIS A 7 -1.94 -11.19 7.93
N GLY A 8 -2.08 -11.58 6.67
CA GLY A 8 -3.05 -10.99 5.74
C GLY A 8 -2.65 -9.60 5.22
N ALA A 9 -3.62 -8.91 4.62
CA ALA A 9 -3.47 -7.55 4.09
C ALA A 9 -4.36 -6.61 4.90
N ILE A 10 -3.82 -5.48 5.38
CA ILE A 10 -4.53 -4.48 6.20
C ILE A 10 -5.31 -5.08 7.40
N GLY A 11 -4.80 -6.15 8.00
CA GLY A 11 -5.45 -6.85 9.12
C GLY A 11 -6.61 -7.76 8.73
N ARG A 12 -6.78 -8.05 7.43
CA ARG A 12 -7.81 -8.96 6.90
C ARG A 12 -7.19 -10.13 6.15
N LEU A 13 -7.87 -11.27 6.19
CA LEU A 13 -7.60 -12.43 5.33
C LEU A 13 -8.69 -12.46 4.23
N PRO A 14 -8.48 -11.76 3.11
CA PRO A 14 -9.47 -11.74 2.04
C PRO A 14 -9.55 -13.11 1.37
N GLU A 15 -10.78 -13.61 1.22
CA GLU A 15 -11.07 -14.82 0.47
C GLU A 15 -11.42 -14.44 -0.97
N LEU A 16 -10.75 -15.08 -1.94
CA LEU A 16 -11.03 -14.89 -3.36
C LEU A 16 -11.87 -16.06 -3.85
N THR A 17 -13.12 -15.78 -4.21
CA THR A 17 -14.07 -16.76 -4.75
C THR A 17 -14.51 -16.35 -6.14
N ALA A 18 -15.29 -17.20 -6.83
CA ALA A 18 -15.87 -16.84 -8.12
C ALA A 18 -16.77 -15.59 -8.02
N ASP A 19 -17.54 -15.46 -6.94
CA ASP A 19 -18.41 -14.29 -6.69
C ASP A 19 -17.62 -13.05 -6.25
N ARG A 20 -16.43 -13.24 -5.68
CA ARG A 20 -15.54 -12.18 -5.19
C ARG A 20 -14.11 -12.42 -5.71
N PRO A 21 -13.88 -12.21 -7.02
CA PRO A 21 -12.63 -12.62 -7.66
C PRO A 21 -11.46 -11.68 -7.36
N ALA A 22 -11.71 -10.52 -6.75
CA ALA A 22 -10.70 -9.50 -6.53
C ALA A 22 -10.82 -8.87 -5.14
N PHE A 23 -9.66 -8.54 -4.58
CA PHE A 23 -9.51 -7.74 -3.38
C PHE A 23 -8.48 -6.65 -3.64
N GLN A 24 -8.82 -5.41 -3.33
CA GLN A 24 -7.94 -4.26 -3.49
C GLN A 24 -7.80 -3.53 -2.16
N PHE A 25 -6.57 -3.16 -1.82
CA PHE A 25 -6.25 -2.38 -0.62
C PHE A 25 -5.20 -1.33 -0.94
N SER A 26 -5.06 -0.36 -0.05
CA SER A 26 -4.02 0.66 -0.11
C SER A 26 -3.31 0.71 1.23
N SER A 27 -1.98 0.84 1.18
CA SER A 27 -1.11 0.99 2.34
C SER A 27 -0.01 1.99 2.02
N ASN A 28 0.51 2.66 3.04
CA ASN A 28 1.60 3.62 2.88
C ASN A 28 2.94 2.97 3.25
N VAL A 29 4.01 3.41 2.58
CA VAL A 29 5.39 3.05 2.91
C VAL A 29 6.19 4.34 2.97
N ASP A 30 6.75 4.64 4.13
CA ASP A 30 7.62 5.81 4.30
C ASP A 30 9.02 5.47 3.80
N LEU A 31 9.44 6.19 2.75
CA LEU A 31 10.79 6.11 2.21
C LEU A 31 11.58 7.36 2.62
N PRO A 32 12.86 7.23 3.02
CA PRO A 32 13.72 8.39 3.20
C PRO A 32 13.75 9.23 1.91
N GLN A 33 13.42 10.53 2.01
CA GLN A 33 13.20 11.45 0.89
C GLN A 33 14.32 11.52 -0.16
N SER A 34 15.53 11.09 0.20
CA SER A 34 16.73 11.13 -0.67
C SER A 34 16.98 9.84 -1.45
N LYS A 35 16.16 8.79 -1.26
CA LYS A 35 16.36 7.49 -1.92
C LYS A 35 15.04 6.93 -2.43
N GLY A 36 14.97 6.69 -3.74
CA GLY A 36 13.92 5.84 -4.31
C GLY A 36 13.96 4.43 -3.70
N GLY A 37 12.84 3.74 -3.74
CA GLY A 37 12.71 2.37 -3.23
C GLY A 37 12.43 1.38 -4.35
N ASN A 38 12.83 0.12 -4.15
CA ASN A 38 12.28 -1.02 -4.86
C ASN A 38 11.38 -1.78 -3.87
N MET A 39 10.17 -2.14 -4.27
CA MET A 39 9.23 -2.92 -3.49
C MET A 39 8.92 -4.23 -4.21
N TRP A 40 9.08 -5.34 -3.52
CA TRP A 40 8.76 -6.69 -3.98
C TRP A 40 8.34 -7.52 -2.78
N GLY A 41 7.69 -8.65 -3.01
CA GLY A 41 7.25 -9.50 -1.93
C GLY A 41 6.50 -10.73 -2.40
N THR A 42 5.96 -11.47 -1.44
CA THR A 42 5.20 -12.68 -1.69
C THR A 42 4.04 -12.73 -0.72
N PHE A 43 2.84 -13.02 -1.23
CA PHE A 43 1.69 -13.40 -0.42
C PHE A 43 1.58 -14.91 -0.38
N LYS A 44 1.50 -15.45 0.83
CA LYS A 44 1.14 -16.85 1.02
C LYS A 44 -0.39 -16.97 0.99
N MET A 45 -0.90 -17.72 0.03
CA MET A 45 -2.32 -18.01 -0.13
C MET A 45 -2.62 -19.45 0.30
N GLU A 46 -3.84 -19.68 0.75
CA GLU A 46 -4.37 -20.99 1.12
C GLU A 46 -5.57 -21.32 0.24
N ARG A 47 -5.62 -22.54 -0.27
CA ARG A 47 -6.76 -23.08 -1.02
C ARG A 47 -7.76 -23.68 -0.04
N GLU A 48 -9.01 -23.84 -0.48
CA GLU A 48 -10.07 -24.50 0.29
C GLU A 48 -9.67 -25.91 0.78
N ASN A 49 -8.81 -26.61 0.03
CA ASN A 49 -8.30 -27.94 0.40
C ASN A 49 -7.14 -27.91 1.42
N GLY A 50 -6.81 -26.75 2.00
CA GLY A 50 -5.72 -26.55 2.96
C GLY A 50 -4.32 -26.48 2.35
N GLN A 51 -4.17 -26.63 1.02
CA GLN A 51 -2.87 -26.46 0.37
C GLN A 51 -2.51 -24.98 0.26
N THR A 52 -1.25 -24.67 0.55
CA THR A 52 -0.74 -23.30 0.44
C THR A 52 0.09 -23.10 -0.80
N PHE A 53 0.01 -21.92 -1.39
CA PHE A 53 0.83 -21.52 -2.53
C PHE A 53 1.22 -20.04 -2.45
N ASP A 54 2.35 -19.71 -3.05
CA ASP A 54 2.92 -18.38 -2.98
C ASP A 54 2.58 -17.57 -4.23
N VAL A 55 2.19 -16.31 -4.03
CA VAL A 55 1.97 -15.34 -5.10
C VAL A 55 2.94 -14.19 -4.97
N THR A 56 3.81 -14.06 -5.95
CA THR A 56 4.86 -13.05 -5.99
C THR A 56 4.30 -11.71 -6.45
N LEU A 57 4.54 -10.67 -5.65
CA LEU A 57 4.35 -9.29 -6.08
C LEU A 57 5.50 -8.91 -7.03
N PRO A 58 5.19 -8.35 -8.21
CA PRO A 58 6.22 -7.86 -9.12
C PRO A 58 7.02 -6.72 -8.48
N VAL A 59 8.26 -6.57 -8.91
CA VAL A 59 9.10 -5.44 -8.47
C VAL A 59 8.45 -4.15 -8.97
N SER A 60 8.09 -3.27 -8.05
CA SER A 60 7.63 -1.92 -8.34
C SER A 60 8.61 -0.91 -7.75
N GLN A 61 8.79 0.21 -8.43
CA GLN A 61 9.62 1.31 -7.93
C GLN A 61 8.69 2.40 -7.43
N PRO A 62 8.46 2.51 -6.11
CA PRO A 62 7.93 3.74 -5.54
C PRO A 62 8.92 4.87 -5.81
N SER A 63 8.71 5.59 -6.90
CA SER A 63 9.29 6.91 -7.10
C SER A 63 8.63 7.83 -6.10
N GLY A 64 9.44 8.53 -5.30
CA GLY A 64 8.91 9.57 -4.43
C GLY A 64 8.14 10.56 -5.29
N PHE A 65 6.84 10.67 -5.05
CA PHE A 65 6.15 11.89 -5.42
C PHE A 65 6.90 12.99 -4.66
N VAL A 66 7.56 13.89 -5.39
CA VAL A 66 8.02 15.15 -4.79
C VAL A 66 6.81 15.69 -4.06
N SER A 67 6.91 15.85 -2.73
CA SER A 67 5.81 16.45 -1.98
C SER A 67 5.39 17.69 -2.74
N ALA A 68 4.13 17.74 -3.19
CA ALA A 68 3.52 18.96 -3.67
C ALA A 68 3.33 19.99 -2.54
N ASP A 69 4.20 19.95 -1.52
CA ASP A 69 4.43 20.96 -0.49
C ASP A 69 5.08 22.24 -1.05
N ARG A 70 5.07 22.41 -2.38
CA ARG A 70 5.33 23.70 -3.04
C ARG A 70 4.13 24.29 -3.79
N LEU A 71 2.94 23.73 -3.61
CA LEU A 71 1.69 24.40 -3.94
C LEU A 71 0.76 24.35 -2.73
N SER A 72 1.13 25.05 -1.67
CA SER A 72 0.14 25.60 -0.75
C SER A 72 -0.58 26.74 -1.49
N PRO A 73 -1.85 26.62 -1.93
CA PRO A 73 -2.65 27.83 -2.08
C PRO A 73 -2.83 28.34 -0.66
N SER A 74 -2.21 29.48 -0.37
CA SER A 74 -2.49 30.29 0.81
C SER A 74 -4.01 30.25 1.08
N SER A 75 -4.41 29.68 2.22
CA SER A 75 -5.80 29.69 2.64
C SER A 75 -6.30 31.14 2.68
N PRO A 76 -7.46 31.49 2.08
CA PRO A 76 -8.00 32.83 2.24
C PRO A 76 -8.36 33.01 3.72
N SER A 77 -7.82 34.07 4.35
CA SER A 77 -8.18 34.47 5.70
C SER A 77 -9.69 34.71 5.78
N THR A 78 -10.41 33.87 6.52
CA THR A 78 -11.78 34.14 6.92
C THR A 78 -11.76 35.30 7.94
N PRO A 79 -12.50 36.40 7.73
CA PRO A 79 -12.59 37.45 8.75
C PRO A 79 -13.42 36.94 9.95
N PRO A 80 -13.17 37.44 11.18
CA PRO A 80 -13.95 37.03 12.34
C PRO A 80 -15.40 37.57 12.25
N PRO A 81 -16.38 36.87 12.84
CA PRO A 81 -17.78 37.29 12.84
C PRO A 81 -18.01 38.57 13.68
N PRO A 82 -19.15 39.28 13.46
CA PRO A 82 -19.42 40.61 14.03
C PRO A 82 -19.60 40.62 15.56
#